data_AF-A0A662WBJ8-F1
#
_entry.id   AF-A0A662WBJ8-F1
#
_cell.length_a   1.000
_cell.length_b   1.000
_cell.length_c   1.000
_cell.angle_alpha   90.00
_cell.angle_beta   90.00
_cell.angle_gamma   90.00
#
_symmetry.space_group_name_H-M   'P 1'
#
loop_
_entity.id
_entity.type
_entity.pdbx_description
1 polymer ?
#
loop_
_entity_poly.entity_id
_entity_poly.type
_entity_poly.pdbx_seq_one_letter_code
_entity_poly.pdbx_strand_id
1 'polypeptide(L)'
;DLRDVKPEDLGEAEMVEERKVGDEKMVFVTGCKNPKAVTILVRGGTEHVVEEVARGIEDAVRVVGVALEDGKIVAGGGASEIEASLKLKQWAPTLGGREQLAAEAFASALEIIPKTLAENAGIDPIDVLVELKAAHEKDGKYAGVDVETGKVVDMNEKGVLEPLRVKTHAIESATEVAVMILRIDDVIAAKGLEKTKKTGYEGMEEPGMGEF
;
A
#
# COMPACT_ATOMS: atom_id res chain seq x y z
N ASP A 1 -14.25 -39.99 13.91
CA ASP A 1 -13.49 -41.26 13.80
C ASP A 1 -13.18 -41.49 12.33
N LEU A 2 -12.08 -42.17 11.95
CA LEU A 2 -11.86 -42.50 10.52
C LEU A 2 -13.00 -43.37 9.95
N ARG A 3 -13.76 -44.02 10.84
CA ARG A 3 -14.96 -44.79 10.52
C ARG A 3 -16.19 -43.94 10.16
N ASP A 4 -16.15 -42.63 10.39
CA ASP A 4 -17.25 -41.71 10.08
C ASP A 4 -17.12 -41.03 8.72
N VAL A 5 -16.02 -41.24 7.99
CA VAL A 5 -15.74 -40.61 6.69
C VAL A 5 -16.65 -41.21 5.62
N LYS A 6 -17.39 -40.36 4.93
CA LYS A 6 -18.26 -40.71 3.80
C LYS A 6 -17.58 -40.39 2.46
N PRO A 7 -18.03 -41.00 1.36
CA PRO A 7 -17.53 -40.64 0.02
C PRO A 7 -17.69 -39.14 -0.31
N GLU A 8 -18.71 -38.50 0.24
CA GLU A 8 -18.97 -37.06 0.10
C GLU A 8 -17.92 -36.18 0.80
N ASP A 9 -17.19 -36.73 1.77
CA ASP A 9 -16.13 -36.02 2.49
C ASP A 9 -14.78 -36.07 1.74
N LEU A 10 -14.68 -36.84 0.65
CA LEU A 10 -13.46 -37.00 -0.15
C LEU A 10 -13.43 -36.01 -1.32
N GLY A 11 -12.28 -35.34 -1.51
CA GLY A 11 -12.03 -34.47 -2.65
C GLY A 11 -11.64 -35.21 -3.93
N GLU A 12 -11.69 -34.51 -5.06
CA GLU A 12 -11.29 -35.04 -6.37
C GLU A 12 -10.07 -34.29 -6.92
N ALA A 13 -9.11 -35.05 -7.47
CA ALA A 13 -7.92 -34.53 -8.16
C ALA A 13 -7.59 -35.41 -9.37
N GLU A 14 -6.98 -34.82 -10.39
CA GLU A 14 -6.54 -35.55 -11.59
C GLU A 14 -5.31 -36.40 -11.29
N MET A 15 -4.36 -35.86 -10.51
CA MET A 15 -3.10 -36.51 -10.22
C MET A 15 -2.68 -36.27 -8.77
N VAL A 16 -2.25 -37.34 -8.13
CA VAL A 16 -1.57 -37.30 -6.82
C VAL A 16 -0.25 -38.05 -6.97
N GLU A 17 0.87 -37.33 -6.84
CA GLU A 17 2.20 -37.92 -6.97
C GLU A 17 3.15 -37.46 -5.86
N GLU A 18 4.04 -38.35 -5.41
CA GLU A 18 5.19 -37.97 -4.60
C GLU A 18 6.35 -37.62 -5.52
N ARG A 19 6.85 -36.39 -5.42
CA ARG A 19 8.01 -35.92 -6.19
C ARG A 19 9.10 -35.43 -5.24
N LYS A 20 10.34 -35.79 -5.53
CA LYS A 20 11.50 -35.23 -4.82
C LYS A 20 11.78 -33.83 -5.33
N VAL A 21 11.80 -32.84 -4.43
CA VAL A 21 12.16 -31.45 -4.71
C VAL A 21 13.34 -31.09 -3.83
N GLY A 22 14.52 -30.88 -4.42
CA GLY A 22 15.76 -30.78 -3.66
C GLY A 22 16.06 -32.11 -2.96
N ASP A 23 16.20 -32.08 -1.65
CA ASP A 23 16.41 -33.28 -0.82
C ASP A 23 15.15 -33.79 -0.12
N GLU A 24 14.03 -33.08 -0.25
CA GLU A 24 12.77 -33.43 0.38
C GLU A 24 11.82 -34.12 -0.59
N LYS A 25 10.98 -35.00 -0.04
CA LYS A 25 9.87 -35.63 -0.76
C LYS A 25 8.61 -34.85 -0.45
N MET A 26 7.94 -34.38 -1.50
CA MET A 26 6.70 -33.61 -1.39
C MET A 26 5.59 -34.32 -2.16
N VAL A 27 4.37 -34.27 -1.64
CA VAL A 27 3.18 -34.80 -2.31
C VAL A 27 2.50 -33.66 -3.06
N PHE A 28 2.32 -33.84 -4.37
CA PHE A 28 1.62 -32.90 -5.24
C PHE A 28 0.23 -33.44 -5.54
N VAL A 29 -0.78 -32.62 -5.30
CA VAL A 29 -2.18 -32.88 -5.65
C VAL A 29 -2.56 -31.84 -6.70
N THR A 30 -2.78 -32.26 -7.96
CA THR A 30 -2.99 -31.38 -9.10
C THR A 30 -4.25 -31.77 -9.91
N GLY A 31 -4.74 -30.82 -10.73
CA GLY A 31 -5.94 -31.02 -11.55
C GLY A 31 -7.24 -31.14 -10.75
N CYS A 32 -7.35 -30.42 -9.64
CA CYS A 32 -8.63 -30.31 -8.91
C CYS A 32 -9.66 -29.56 -9.76
N LYS A 33 -10.93 -30.02 -9.80
CA LYS A 33 -11.98 -29.44 -10.66
C LYS A 33 -12.31 -27.96 -10.39
N ASN A 34 -12.24 -27.53 -9.13
CA ASN A 34 -12.49 -26.15 -8.71
C ASN A 34 -11.66 -25.82 -7.46
N PRO A 35 -10.34 -25.58 -7.60
CA PRO A 35 -9.47 -25.37 -6.47
C PRO A 35 -9.74 -24.01 -5.83
N LYS A 36 -10.27 -24.01 -4.60
CA LYS A 36 -10.38 -22.78 -3.77
C LYS A 36 -9.03 -22.33 -3.19
N ALA A 37 -8.04 -23.22 -3.23
CA ALA A 37 -6.67 -22.95 -2.82
C ALA A 37 -5.73 -23.51 -3.90
N VAL A 38 -4.77 -22.69 -4.32
CA VAL A 38 -3.73 -23.06 -5.28
C VAL A 38 -2.38 -22.77 -4.65
N THR A 39 -1.41 -23.64 -4.91
CA THR A 39 -0.06 -23.51 -4.34
C THR A 39 0.92 -23.16 -5.46
N ILE A 40 1.65 -22.05 -5.28
CA ILE A 40 2.78 -21.70 -6.15
C ILE A 40 4.06 -22.10 -5.42
N LEU A 41 4.78 -23.09 -5.97
CA LEU A 41 6.04 -23.55 -5.41
C LEU A 41 7.21 -22.72 -5.95
N VAL A 42 7.75 -21.83 -5.10
CA VAL A 42 8.91 -21.00 -5.42
C VAL A 42 10.20 -21.74 -5.03
N ARG A 43 11.20 -21.73 -5.90
CA ARG A 43 12.52 -22.33 -5.65
C ARG A 43 13.61 -21.35 -6.07
N GLY A 44 14.69 -21.28 -5.29
CA GLY A 44 15.79 -20.35 -5.51
C GLY A 44 17.09 -20.88 -4.92
N GLY A 45 18.20 -20.25 -5.29
CA GLY A 45 19.54 -20.67 -4.85
C GLY A 45 19.88 -20.30 -3.40
N THR A 46 19.19 -19.30 -2.85
CA THR A 46 19.32 -18.85 -1.46
C THR A 46 17.95 -18.50 -0.89
N GLU A 47 17.81 -18.57 0.43
CA GLU A 47 16.57 -18.24 1.14
C GLU A 47 16.10 -16.80 0.82
N HIS A 48 17.03 -15.84 0.87
CA HIS A 48 16.72 -14.43 0.55
C HIS A 48 16.14 -14.23 -0.87
N VAL A 49 16.62 -14.97 -1.87
CA VAL A 49 16.07 -14.88 -3.23
C VAL A 49 14.67 -15.47 -3.29
N VAL A 50 14.44 -16.59 -2.58
CA VAL A 50 13.11 -17.21 -2.51
C VAL A 50 12.11 -16.28 -1.85
N GLU A 51 12.48 -15.64 -0.73
CA GLU A 51 11.63 -14.68 -0.02
C GLU A 51 11.25 -13.49 -0.90
N GLU A 52 12.21 -12.92 -1.64
CA GLU A 52 11.95 -11.78 -2.52
C GLU A 52 11.05 -12.15 -3.71
N VAL A 53 11.28 -13.32 -4.33
CA VAL A 53 10.43 -13.82 -5.41
C VAL A 53 9.03 -14.14 -4.90
N ALA A 54 8.90 -14.76 -3.73
CA ALA A 54 7.62 -15.07 -3.13
C ALA A 54 6.83 -13.78 -2.83
N ARG A 55 7.48 -12.76 -2.27
CA ARG A 55 6.89 -11.43 -2.05
C ARG A 55 6.42 -10.81 -3.36
N GLY A 56 7.26 -10.81 -4.39
CA GLY A 56 6.90 -10.25 -5.70
C GLY A 56 5.71 -10.95 -6.36
N ILE A 57 5.62 -12.29 -6.23
CA ILE A 57 4.46 -13.06 -6.72
C ILE A 57 3.20 -12.70 -5.93
N GLU A 58 3.30 -12.60 -4.60
CA GLU A 58 2.17 -12.24 -3.75
C GLU A 58 1.62 -10.85 -4.09
N ASP A 59 2.51 -9.86 -4.26
CA ASP A 59 2.14 -8.51 -4.68
C ASP A 59 1.51 -8.50 -6.07
N ALA A 60 2.09 -9.23 -7.04
CA ALA A 60 1.55 -9.31 -8.40
C ALA A 60 0.14 -9.93 -8.42
N VAL A 61 -0.08 -11.04 -7.71
CA VAL A 61 -1.39 -11.70 -7.62
C VAL A 61 -2.42 -10.76 -7.00
N ARG A 62 -2.06 -10.05 -5.92
CA ARG A 62 -2.95 -9.08 -5.27
C ARG A 62 -3.30 -7.94 -6.21
N VAL A 63 -2.32 -7.30 -6.84
CA VAL A 63 -2.53 -6.18 -7.76
C VAL A 63 -3.42 -6.58 -8.94
N VAL A 64 -3.16 -7.74 -9.55
CA VAL A 64 -3.98 -8.26 -10.65
C VAL A 64 -5.40 -8.58 -10.16
N GLY A 65 -5.54 -9.18 -8.98
CA GLY A 65 -6.86 -9.42 -8.37
C GLY A 65 -7.67 -8.13 -8.22
N VAL A 66 -7.06 -7.09 -7.63
CA VAL A 66 -7.70 -5.77 -7.49
C VAL A 66 -8.08 -5.17 -8.84
N ALA A 67 -7.19 -5.21 -9.83
CA ALA A 67 -7.45 -4.68 -11.16
C ALA A 67 -8.62 -5.39 -11.86
N LEU A 68 -8.72 -6.72 -11.71
CA LEU A 68 -9.79 -7.54 -12.29
C LEU A 68 -11.13 -7.32 -11.58
N GLU A 69 -11.13 -7.19 -10.26
CA GLU A 69 -12.34 -6.93 -9.47
C GLU A 69 -12.98 -5.59 -9.84
N ASP A 70 -12.18 -4.52 -9.91
CA ASP A 70 -12.69 -3.17 -10.16
C ASP A 70 -12.85 -2.83 -11.65
N GLY A 71 -12.10 -3.50 -12.52
CA GLY A 71 -12.07 -3.25 -13.97
C GLY A 71 -11.54 -1.86 -14.35
N LYS A 72 -10.84 -1.17 -13.44
CA LYS A 72 -10.32 0.19 -13.64
C LYS A 72 -8.84 0.28 -13.31
N ILE A 73 -8.08 0.81 -14.26
CA ILE A 73 -6.62 0.99 -14.16
C ILE A 73 -6.22 2.38 -14.63
N VAL A 74 -5.04 2.81 -14.21
CA VAL A 74 -4.40 4.06 -14.61
C VAL A 74 -2.95 3.80 -15.01
N ALA A 75 -2.35 4.76 -15.73
CA ALA A 75 -0.93 4.72 -16.04
C ALA A 75 -0.09 4.92 -14.76
N GLY A 76 0.90 4.06 -14.56
CA GLY A 76 1.86 4.15 -13.46
C GLY A 76 2.97 5.19 -13.72
N GLY A 77 4.12 5.01 -13.07
CA GLY A 77 5.30 5.86 -13.30
C GLY A 77 5.09 7.33 -12.92
N GLY A 78 4.14 7.63 -12.04
CA GLY A 78 3.77 8.99 -11.64
C GLY A 78 2.89 9.74 -12.64
N ALA A 79 2.45 9.11 -13.73
CA ALA A 79 1.60 9.75 -14.74
C ALA A 79 0.26 10.22 -14.15
N SER A 80 -0.39 9.37 -13.36
CA SER A 80 -1.67 9.71 -12.72
C SER A 80 -1.57 10.91 -11.77
N GLU A 81 -0.47 11.03 -11.04
CA GLU A 81 -0.22 12.09 -10.07
C GLU A 81 0.05 13.43 -10.77
N ILE A 82 0.79 13.42 -11.88
CA ILE A 82 0.98 14.63 -12.71
C ILE A 82 -0.32 15.09 -13.34
N GLU A 83 -1.09 14.18 -13.93
CA GLU A 83 -2.38 14.52 -14.53
C GLU A 83 -3.32 15.11 -13.47
N ALA A 84 -3.40 14.50 -12.29
CA ALA A 84 -4.19 15.02 -11.17
C ALA A 84 -3.71 16.40 -10.71
N SER A 85 -2.39 16.60 -10.56
CA SER A 85 -1.80 17.91 -10.21
C SER A 85 -2.21 18.99 -11.22
N LEU A 86 -2.09 18.73 -12.52
CA LEU A 86 -2.44 19.70 -13.56
C LEU A 86 -3.93 20.04 -13.55
N LYS A 87 -4.81 19.04 -13.42
CA LYS A 87 -6.26 19.27 -13.33
C LYS A 87 -6.64 20.08 -12.08
N LEU A 88 -6.00 19.81 -10.94
CA LEU A 88 -6.20 20.58 -9.72
C LEU A 88 -5.72 22.03 -9.86
N LYS A 89 -4.57 22.26 -10.52
CA LYS A 89 -4.09 23.63 -10.81
C LYS A 89 -4.99 24.39 -11.76
N GLN A 90 -5.63 23.71 -12.72
CA GLN A 90 -6.64 24.32 -13.60
C GLN A 90 -7.93 24.66 -12.85
N TRP A 91 -8.30 23.84 -11.86
CA TRP A 91 -9.51 24.03 -11.06
C TRP A 91 -9.34 25.07 -9.94
N ALA A 92 -8.16 25.16 -9.31
CA ALA A 92 -7.92 26.00 -8.14
C ALA A 92 -8.33 27.48 -8.29
N PRO A 93 -8.13 28.16 -9.44
CA PRO A 93 -8.57 29.55 -9.62
C PRO A 93 -10.09 29.76 -9.49
N THR A 94 -10.89 28.70 -9.57
CA THR A 94 -12.36 28.79 -9.41
C THR A 94 -12.80 28.95 -7.95
N LEU A 95 -11.95 28.62 -6.98
CA LEU A 95 -12.24 28.75 -5.55
C LEU A 95 -12.04 30.16 -5.01
N GLY A 96 -11.01 30.87 -5.51
CA GLY A 96 -10.56 32.15 -4.99
C GLY A 96 -10.01 32.08 -3.56
N GLY A 97 -9.52 33.22 -3.05
CA GLY A 97 -9.18 33.38 -1.64
C GLY A 97 -8.05 32.47 -1.13
N ARG A 98 -8.21 31.91 0.07
CA ARG A 98 -7.22 31.04 0.73
C ARG A 98 -7.33 29.59 0.25
N GLU A 99 -8.53 29.20 -0.13
CA GLU A 99 -8.89 27.89 -0.64
C GLU A 99 -8.16 27.59 -1.95
N GLN A 100 -8.02 28.59 -2.84
CA GLN A 100 -7.19 28.49 -4.04
C GLN A 100 -5.74 28.12 -3.69
N LEU A 101 -5.11 28.82 -2.75
CA LEU A 101 -3.72 28.56 -2.36
C LEU A 101 -3.54 27.16 -1.78
N ALA A 102 -4.52 26.68 -1.00
CA ALA A 102 -4.51 25.32 -0.47
C ALA A 102 -4.62 24.27 -1.58
N ALA A 103 -5.49 24.48 -2.57
CA ALA A 103 -5.64 23.58 -3.72
C ALA A 103 -4.37 23.54 -4.58
N GLU A 104 -3.72 24.68 -4.82
CA GLU A 104 -2.43 24.76 -5.55
C GLU A 104 -1.29 24.04 -4.80
N ALA A 105 -1.26 24.18 -3.47
CA ALA A 105 -0.29 23.49 -2.62
C ALA A 105 -0.52 21.97 -2.64
N PHE A 106 -1.77 21.52 -2.55
CA PHE A 106 -2.12 20.10 -2.65
C PHE A 106 -1.73 19.52 -4.01
N ALA A 107 -2.01 20.23 -5.11
CA ALA A 107 -1.60 19.82 -6.44
C ALA A 107 -0.07 19.66 -6.55
N SER A 108 0.67 20.61 -6.02
CA SER A 108 2.14 20.56 -6.00
C SER A 108 2.68 19.44 -5.11
N ALA A 109 1.96 19.05 -4.05
CA ALA A 109 2.34 17.92 -3.22
C ALA A 109 2.26 16.58 -3.97
N LEU A 110 1.32 16.40 -4.91
CA LEU A 110 1.23 15.17 -5.71
C LEU A 110 2.48 14.94 -6.59
N GLU A 111 3.16 16.03 -6.99
CA GLU A 111 4.37 15.96 -7.81
C GLU A 111 5.57 15.34 -7.07
N ILE A 112 5.48 15.17 -5.74
CA ILE A 112 6.54 14.50 -4.97
C ILE A 112 6.72 13.04 -5.40
N ILE A 113 5.65 12.36 -5.81
CA ILE A 113 5.69 10.94 -6.17
C ILE A 113 6.60 10.67 -7.38
N PRO A 114 6.38 11.29 -8.56
CA PRO A 114 7.31 11.15 -9.69
C PRO A 114 8.70 11.73 -9.39
N LYS A 115 8.79 12.78 -8.56
CA LYS A 115 10.08 13.37 -8.16
C LYS A 115 10.94 12.38 -7.38
N THR A 116 10.36 11.75 -6.37
CA THR A 116 11.05 10.75 -5.55
C THR A 116 11.34 9.48 -6.34
N LEU A 117 10.45 9.09 -7.27
CA LEU A 117 10.72 8.00 -8.20
C LEU A 117 11.97 8.28 -9.06
N ALA A 118 12.07 9.48 -9.63
CA ALA A 118 13.23 9.91 -10.40
C ALA A 118 14.51 9.93 -9.55
N GLU A 119 14.44 10.48 -8.33
CA GLU A 119 15.58 10.53 -7.40
C GLU A 119 16.09 9.12 -7.05
N ASN A 120 15.19 8.19 -6.74
CA ASN A 120 15.55 6.80 -6.45
C ASN A 120 16.15 6.06 -7.65
N ALA A 121 15.79 6.46 -8.87
CA ALA A 121 16.33 5.93 -10.12
C ALA A 121 17.64 6.64 -10.55
N GLY A 122 18.11 7.64 -9.80
CA GLY A 122 19.30 8.42 -10.15
C GLY A 122 19.10 9.36 -11.35
N ILE A 123 17.86 9.71 -11.67
CA ILE A 123 17.48 10.64 -12.73
C ILE A 123 17.33 12.04 -12.12
N ASP A 124 17.65 13.10 -12.87
CA ASP A 124 17.45 14.48 -12.40
C ASP A 124 15.95 14.75 -12.18
N PRO A 125 15.50 15.00 -10.92
CA PRO A 125 14.08 15.14 -10.64
C PRO A 125 13.47 16.43 -11.18
N ILE A 126 14.27 17.46 -11.43
CA ILE A 126 13.80 18.74 -11.99
C ILE A 126 13.51 18.55 -13.47
N ASP A 127 14.48 17.98 -14.21
CA ASP A 127 14.34 17.77 -15.65
C ASP A 127 13.15 16.84 -15.97
N VAL A 128 13.02 15.74 -15.21
CA VAL A 128 11.90 14.80 -15.36
C VAL A 128 10.55 15.46 -15.10
N LEU A 129 10.42 16.27 -14.06
CA LEU A 129 9.16 16.96 -13.76
C LEU A 129 8.78 17.96 -14.86
N VAL A 130 9.76 18.66 -15.43
CA VAL A 130 9.53 19.58 -16.54
C VAL A 130 9.09 18.82 -17.79
N GLU A 131 9.75 17.71 -18.11
CA GLU A 131 9.42 16.86 -19.26
C GLU A 131 8.02 16.23 -19.11
N LEU A 132 7.69 15.68 -17.93
CA LEU A 132 6.36 15.12 -17.64
C LEU A 132 5.26 16.15 -17.84
N LYS A 133 5.40 17.34 -17.26
CA LYS A 133 4.39 18.40 -17.40
C LYS A 133 4.21 18.81 -18.86
N ALA A 134 5.31 19.00 -19.58
CA ALA A 134 5.28 19.34 -21.00
C ALA A 134 4.62 18.25 -21.85
N ALA A 135 4.78 16.97 -21.49
CA ALA A 135 4.11 15.86 -22.16
C ALA A 135 2.60 15.83 -21.86
N HIS A 136 2.21 15.99 -20.60
CA HIS A 136 0.80 16.01 -20.19
C HIS A 136 0.02 17.22 -20.74
N GLU A 137 0.66 18.40 -20.85
CA GLU A 137 0.05 19.58 -21.48
C GLU A 137 -0.26 19.39 -22.97
N LYS A 138 0.40 18.42 -23.64
CA LYS A 138 0.19 18.06 -25.05
C LYS A 138 -0.75 16.84 -25.20
N ASP A 139 -1.71 16.69 -24.29
CA ASP A 139 -2.65 15.57 -24.20
C ASP A 139 -2.01 14.19 -23.91
N GLY A 140 -0.78 14.17 -23.41
CA GLY A 140 -0.05 12.96 -23.00
C GLY A 140 -0.40 12.45 -21.61
N LYS A 141 -1.69 12.20 -21.32
CA LYS A 141 -2.18 11.80 -19.98
C LYS A 141 -1.58 10.50 -19.40
N TYR A 142 -0.89 9.71 -20.22
CA TYR A 142 -0.25 8.46 -19.84
C TYR A 142 1.28 8.57 -19.77
N ALA A 143 1.83 9.78 -19.95
CA ALA A 143 3.26 10.01 -19.89
C ALA A 143 3.77 9.82 -18.45
N GLY A 144 4.69 8.90 -18.24
CA GLY A 144 5.26 8.61 -16.92
C GLY A 144 6.77 8.48 -16.96
N VAL A 145 7.40 8.40 -15.79
CA VAL A 145 8.84 8.17 -15.66
C VAL A 145 9.16 6.70 -15.90
N ASP A 146 9.90 6.43 -16.96
CA ASP A 146 10.51 5.14 -17.15
C ASP A 146 11.85 5.07 -16.41
N VAL A 147 11.87 4.35 -15.30
CA VAL A 147 13.08 4.18 -14.49
C VAL A 147 14.18 3.37 -15.17
N GLU A 148 13.85 2.56 -16.19
CA GLU A 148 14.84 1.75 -16.90
C GLU A 148 15.59 2.58 -17.94
N THR A 149 14.88 3.46 -18.65
CA THR A 149 15.48 4.29 -19.71
C THR A 149 15.84 5.69 -19.23
N GLY A 150 15.31 6.10 -18.08
CA GLY A 150 15.49 7.44 -17.51
C GLY A 150 14.68 8.53 -18.23
N LYS A 151 13.68 8.16 -19.04
CA LYS A 151 12.94 9.08 -19.93
C LYS A 151 11.45 9.10 -19.63
N VAL A 152 10.77 10.14 -20.09
CA VAL A 152 9.32 10.18 -20.11
C VAL A 152 8.80 9.42 -21.32
N VAL A 153 7.94 8.42 -21.09
CA VAL A 153 7.33 7.60 -22.13
C VAL A 153 5.85 7.34 -21.83
N ASP A 154 5.09 6.89 -22.82
CA ASP A 154 3.71 6.45 -22.60
C ASP A 154 3.69 5.13 -21.80
N MET A 155 3.24 5.20 -20.55
CA MET A 155 3.19 4.05 -19.65
C MET A 155 2.10 3.06 -20.02
N ASN A 156 1.05 3.50 -20.70
CA ASN A 156 0.00 2.61 -21.16
C ASN A 156 0.50 1.73 -22.31
N GLU A 157 1.25 2.30 -23.26
CA GLU A 157 1.91 1.54 -24.32
C GLU A 157 3.01 0.62 -23.76
N LYS A 158 3.75 1.07 -22.74
CA LYS A 158 4.75 0.25 -22.05
C LYS A 158 4.14 -0.87 -21.18
N GLY A 159 2.85 -0.79 -20.87
CA GLY A 159 2.13 -1.76 -20.03
C GLY A 159 2.39 -1.60 -18.53
N VAL A 160 2.89 -0.42 -18.10
CA VAL A 160 3.07 -0.08 -16.68
C VAL A 160 1.78 0.53 -16.16
N LEU A 161 0.93 -0.33 -15.59
CA LEU A 161 -0.43 -0.01 -15.19
C LEU A 161 -0.62 -0.26 -13.70
N GLU A 162 -1.43 0.59 -13.07
CA GLU A 162 -1.78 0.47 -11.66
C GLU A 162 -3.30 0.44 -11.47
N PRO A 163 -3.84 -0.33 -10.50
CA PRO A 163 -5.27 -0.31 -10.22
C PRO A 163 -5.69 1.05 -9.67
N LEU A 164 -6.80 1.59 -10.18
CA LEU A 164 -7.31 2.89 -9.75
C LEU A 164 -7.56 2.92 -8.23
N ARG A 165 -8.13 1.85 -7.68
CA ARG A 165 -8.45 1.73 -6.26
C ARG A 165 -7.24 1.93 -5.35
N VAL A 166 -6.06 1.45 -5.76
CA VAL A 166 -4.82 1.62 -5.00
C VAL A 166 -4.43 3.10 -4.95
N LYS A 167 -4.46 3.80 -6.08
CA LYS A 167 -4.17 5.24 -6.14
C LYS A 167 -5.16 6.08 -5.35
N THR A 168 -6.46 5.80 -5.49
CA THR A 168 -7.51 6.52 -4.76
C THR A 168 -7.32 6.37 -3.25
N HIS A 169 -7.15 5.14 -2.76
CA HIS A 169 -6.93 4.90 -1.33
C HIS A 169 -5.65 5.54 -0.81
N ALA A 170 -4.56 5.53 -1.59
CA ALA A 170 -3.31 6.17 -1.19
C ALA A 170 -3.49 7.68 -0.97
N ILE A 171 -4.15 8.38 -1.90
CA ILE A 171 -4.39 9.82 -1.81
C ILE A 171 -5.38 10.13 -0.67
N GLU A 172 -6.46 9.37 -0.54
CA GLU A 172 -7.45 9.54 0.53
C GLU A 172 -6.81 9.37 1.91
N SER A 173 -6.07 8.27 2.11
CA SER A 173 -5.44 7.97 3.40
C SER A 173 -4.38 9.02 3.76
N ALA A 174 -3.55 9.43 2.78
CA ALA A 174 -2.56 10.49 3.01
C ALA A 174 -3.22 11.82 3.37
N THR A 175 -4.34 12.15 2.73
CA THR A 175 -5.12 13.36 3.00
C THR A 175 -5.73 13.32 4.40
N GLU A 176 -6.33 12.19 4.80
CA GLU A 176 -6.89 12.01 6.15
C GLU A 176 -5.84 12.21 7.23
N VAL A 177 -4.65 11.62 7.05
CA VAL A 177 -3.53 11.78 7.98
C VAL A 177 -3.05 13.22 8.05
N ALA A 178 -2.88 13.89 6.91
CA ALA A 178 -2.49 15.30 6.89
C ALA A 178 -3.53 16.17 7.62
N VAL A 179 -4.82 15.94 7.40
CA VAL A 179 -5.91 16.67 8.06
C VAL A 179 -5.99 16.34 9.55
N MET A 180 -5.66 15.12 9.98
CA MET A 180 -5.54 14.79 11.41
C MET A 180 -4.42 15.59 12.07
N ILE A 181 -3.23 15.64 11.46
CA ILE A 181 -2.09 16.37 12.00
C ILE A 181 -2.36 17.88 12.06
N LEU A 182 -2.91 18.45 10.99
CA LEU A 182 -3.23 19.89 10.92
C LEU A 182 -4.32 20.33 11.92
N ARG A 183 -5.14 19.41 12.42
CA ARG A 183 -6.16 19.68 13.45
C ARG A 183 -5.62 19.68 14.87
N ILE A 184 -4.38 19.25 15.09
CA ILE A 184 -3.76 19.26 16.42
C ILE A 184 -3.26 20.67 16.70
N ASP A 185 -3.93 21.38 17.61
CA ASP A 185 -3.51 22.72 18.03
C ASP A 185 -2.34 22.70 19.02
N ASP A 186 -2.32 21.73 19.95
CA ASP A 186 -1.27 21.60 20.98
C ASP A 186 -1.09 20.15 21.44
N VAL A 187 0.12 19.81 21.88
CA VAL A 187 0.48 18.48 22.41
C VAL A 187 0.88 18.63 23.88
N ILE A 188 -0.04 18.27 24.77
CA ILE A 188 0.22 18.29 26.21
C ILE A 188 0.94 17.00 26.62
N ALA A 189 2.26 17.07 26.74
CA ALA A 189 3.06 15.99 27.30
C ALA A 189 2.92 15.96 28.83
N ALA A 190 2.20 14.97 29.37
CA ALA A 190 2.15 14.74 30.81
C ALA A 190 3.51 14.18 31.29
N LYS A 191 4.27 14.97 32.06
CA LYS A 191 5.36 14.42 32.88
C LYS A 191 4.72 13.50 33.92
N GLY A 192 5.20 12.25 33.98
CA GLY A 192 4.72 11.27 34.96
C GLY A 192 4.71 11.88 36.36
N LEU A 193 3.60 11.72 37.08
CA LEU A 193 3.48 12.13 38.46
C LEU A 193 4.62 11.47 39.26
N GLU A 194 5.60 12.27 39.71
CA GLU A 194 6.52 11.80 40.74
C GLU A 194 5.66 11.38 41.93
N LYS A 195 5.68 10.07 42.23
CA LYS A 195 5.06 9.53 43.43
C LYS A 195 5.74 10.22 44.61
N THR A 196 5.14 11.28 45.12
CA THR A 196 5.48 11.84 46.42
C THR A 196 5.21 10.73 47.42
N LYS A 197 6.28 10.06 47.88
CA LYS A 197 6.23 9.16 49.02
C LYS A 197 5.76 10.00 50.21
N LYS A 198 4.45 10.00 50.51
CA LYS A 198 3.96 10.45 51.80
C LYS A 198 4.38 9.41 52.84
N THR A 199 5.50 9.72 53.46
CA THR A 199 5.91 9.22 54.76
C THR A 199 4.84 9.53 55.81
N GLY A 200 4.42 8.48 56.54
CA GLY A 200 3.93 8.54 57.92
C GLY A 200 2.60 9.26 58.19
N TYR A 201 1.60 8.52 58.67
CA TYR A 201 1.03 8.75 60.00
C TYR A 201 0.29 7.48 60.45
N GLU A 202 0.86 6.85 61.47
CA GLU A 202 0.20 5.88 62.34
C GLU A 202 -0.84 6.59 63.21
N GLY A 203 -1.96 5.92 63.50
CA GLY A 203 -2.63 6.05 64.81
C GLY A 203 -4.03 6.70 64.85
N MET A 204 -4.96 5.92 65.42
CA MET A 204 -6.22 6.25 66.11
C MET A 204 -7.46 6.55 65.25
N GLU A 205 -8.66 6.02 65.52
CA GLU A 205 -9.22 5.12 66.54
C GLU A 205 -10.58 4.63 65.97
N GLU A 206 -10.91 3.34 66.07
CA GLU A 206 -12.25 2.83 65.74
C GLU A 206 -13.18 3.00 66.96
N PRO A 207 -14.37 3.65 66.82
CA PRO A 207 -15.37 3.65 67.87
C PRO A 207 -16.22 2.38 67.77
N GLY A 208 -16.10 1.50 68.76
CA GLY A 208 -16.96 0.33 68.91
C GLY A 208 -18.38 0.66 69.36
N MET A 209 -19.35 -0.13 68.87
CA MET A 209 -20.64 -0.51 69.46
C MET A 209 -21.17 -1.67 68.60
N GLY A 210 -21.77 -2.75 69.08
CA GLY A 210 -22.27 -3.11 70.40
C GLY A 210 -22.70 -4.59 70.37
N GLU A 211 -23.07 -5.08 71.54
CA GLU A 211 -23.45 -6.44 71.92
C GLU A 211 -24.36 -7.18 70.91
N PHE A 212 -23.95 -8.40 70.53
CA PHE A 212 -24.74 -9.65 70.54
C PHE A 212 -23.78 -10.85 70.55
#